data_AF-R7LJ62-F1
#
_entry.id   AF-R7LJ62-F1
#
_cell.length_a   1.000
_cell.length_b   1.000
_cell.length_c   1.000
_cell.angle_alpha   90.00
_cell.angle_beta   90.00
_cell.angle_gamma   90.00
#
_symmetry.space_group_name_H-M   'P 1'
#
loop_
_entity.id
_entity.type
_entity.pdbx_description
1 polymer ?
#
loop_
_entity_poly.entity_id
_entity_poly.type
_entity_poly.pdbx_seq_one_letter_code
_entity_poly.pdbx_strand_id
1 'polypeptide(L)'
;MKIKIGAFLSRWLTNKYVWAGVVLVLLLALYSFNPVNYVLMPKCAFKLATGYSCPGCGFLRATHAALHGHWAEAWAYNRMLIYSIPYALCLMVGQFVLRGEWQRKWRNVFESRTACLIYIGVFCIWWIVRNVMGI
;
A
#
# COMPACT_ATOMS: atom_id res chain seq x y z
N MET A 1 33.36 15.65 -12.67
CA MET A 1 32.63 15.54 -11.38
C MET A 1 31.12 15.28 -11.54
N LYS A 2 30.66 14.46 -12.51
CA LYS A 2 29.23 14.14 -12.72
C LYS A 2 28.86 12.66 -12.46
N ILE A 3 29.84 11.78 -12.31
CA ILE A 3 29.63 10.32 -12.24
C ILE A 3 29.36 9.83 -10.81
N LYS A 4 29.89 10.50 -9.77
CA LYS A 4 29.73 10.07 -8.36
C LYS A 4 28.35 10.38 -7.76
N ILE A 5 27.67 11.42 -8.24
CA ILE A 5 26.34 11.82 -7.75
C ILE A 5 25.28 10.77 -8.16
N GLY A 6 25.34 10.27 -9.40
CA GLY A 6 24.40 9.25 -9.89
C GLY A 6 24.51 7.92 -9.15
N ALA A 7 25.72 7.45 -8.85
CA ALA A 7 25.94 6.22 -8.09
C ALA A 7 25.51 6.34 -6.62
N PHE A 8 25.69 7.52 -6.02
CA PHE A 8 25.25 7.80 -4.66
C PHE A 8 23.71 7.86 -4.55
N LEU A 9 23.05 8.59 -5.46
CA LEU A 9 21.58 8.64 -5.55
C LEU A 9 20.97 7.27 -5.84
N SER A 10 21.56 6.51 -6.76
CA SER A 10 21.16 5.13 -7.07
C SER A 10 21.19 4.23 -5.82
N ARG A 11 22.26 4.31 -5.02
CA ARG A 11 22.40 3.52 -3.79
C ARG A 11 21.42 3.93 -2.69
N TRP A 12 21.03 5.21 -2.65
CA TRP A 12 20.01 5.71 -1.74
C TRP A 12 18.60 5.29 -2.17
N LEU A 13 18.31 5.37 -3.47
CA LEU A 13 17.05 4.95 -4.10
C LEU A 13 16.80 3.44 -4.04
N THR A 14 17.84 2.62 -3.91
CA THR A 14 17.71 1.15 -3.81
C THR A 14 17.83 0.63 -2.38
N ASN A 15 18.14 1.48 -1.41
CA ASN A 15 18.27 1.04 -0.02
C ASN A 15 16.89 0.83 0.63
N LYS A 16 16.57 -0.44 0.93
CA LYS A 16 15.30 -0.81 1.57
C LYS A 16 15.02 -0.10 2.90
N TYR A 17 16.06 0.31 3.64
CA TYR A 17 15.89 1.04 4.90
C TYR A 17 15.47 2.49 4.70
N VAL A 18 15.90 3.12 3.59
CA VAL A 18 15.44 4.47 3.22
C VAL A 18 13.94 4.44 2.94
N TRP A 19 13.49 3.50 2.12
CA TRP A 19 12.06 3.33 1.83
C TRP A 19 11.24 2.96 3.07
N ALA A 20 11.76 2.09 3.95
CA ALA A 20 11.12 1.80 5.23
C ALA A 20 10.95 3.07 6.09
N GLY A 21 11.98 3.92 6.13
CA GLY A 21 11.93 5.22 6.81
C GLY A 21 10.88 6.15 6.20
N VAL A 22 10.81 6.25 4.86
CA VAL A 22 9.80 7.06 4.17
C VAL A 22 8.39 6.57 4.51
N VAL A 23 8.15 5.26 4.44
CA VAL A 23 6.84 4.67 4.79
C VAL A 23 6.48 4.98 6.24
N LEU A 24 7.42 4.83 7.17
CA LEU A 24 7.20 5.14 8.58
C LEU A 24 6.81 6.61 8.79
N VAL A 25 7.55 7.54 8.18
CA VAL A 25 7.25 8.98 8.26
C VAL A 25 5.86 9.28 7.69
N LEU A 26 5.48 8.67 6.57
CA LEU A 26 4.15 8.83 5.98
C LEU A 26 3.05 8.27 6.89
N LEU A 27 3.27 7.12 7.52
CA LEU A 27 2.31 6.54 8.47
C LEU A 27 2.16 7.41 9.72
N LEU A 28 3.26 7.94 10.26
CA LEU A 28 3.22 8.86 11.39
C LEU A 28 2.52 10.18 11.03
N ALA A 29 2.78 10.72 9.84
CA ALA A 29 2.07 11.89 9.35
C ALA A 29 0.57 11.58 9.20
N LEU A 30 0.21 10.44 8.61
CA LEU A 30 -1.18 10.01 8.50
C LEU A 30 -1.83 9.78 9.87
N TYR A 31 -1.09 9.28 10.86
CA TYR A 31 -1.59 9.13 12.22
C TYR A 31 -1.93 10.51 12.83
N SER A 32 -1.01 11.47 12.72
CA SER A 32 -1.17 12.80 13.31
C SER A 32 -2.16 13.71 12.58
N PHE A 33 -2.28 13.57 11.25
CA PHE A 33 -3.12 14.44 10.41
C PHE A 33 -4.32 13.67 9.85
N ASN A 34 -5.52 13.95 10.36
CA ASN A 34 -6.74 13.33 9.88
C ASN A 34 -7.09 13.80 8.45
N PRO A 35 -7.06 12.91 7.43
CA PRO A 35 -7.33 13.28 6.05
C PRO A 35 -8.78 13.72 5.78
N VAL A 36 -9.70 13.48 6.73
CA VAL A 36 -11.10 13.95 6.65
C VAL A 36 -11.21 15.44 6.95
N ASN A 37 -10.32 15.98 7.80
CA ASN A 37 -10.42 17.35 8.29
C ASN A 37 -9.84 18.41 7.33
N TYR A 38 -9.17 17.98 6.26
CA TYR A 38 -8.51 18.89 5.31
C TYR A 38 -9.19 18.83 3.95
N VAL A 39 -9.82 19.95 3.55
CA VAL A 39 -10.46 20.11 2.23
C VAL A 39 -9.47 19.91 1.07
N LEU A 40 -8.20 20.25 1.30
CA LEU A 40 -7.09 20.12 0.33
C LEU A 40 -6.51 18.70 0.23
N MET A 41 -7.06 17.71 0.93
CA MET A 41 -6.59 16.33 0.77
C MET A 41 -6.80 15.85 -0.67
N PRO A 42 -5.79 15.21 -1.30
CA PRO A 42 -5.90 14.77 -2.68
C PRO A 42 -7.05 13.79 -2.83
N LYS A 43 -8.07 14.21 -3.57
CA LYS A 43 -9.15 13.33 -4.02
C LYS A 43 -8.57 12.34 -5.04
N CYS A 44 -9.20 11.17 -5.16
CA CYS A 44 -8.79 10.20 -6.16
C CYS A 44 -9.00 10.79 -7.57
N ALA A 45 -7.90 11.11 -8.25
CA ALA A 45 -7.93 11.68 -9.60
C ALA A 45 -8.66 10.77 -10.60
N PHE A 46 -8.49 9.45 -10.45
CA PHE A 46 -9.19 8.45 -11.28
C PHE A 46 -10.71 8.55 -11.14
N LYS A 47 -11.21 8.64 -9.90
CA LYS A 47 -12.64 8.79 -9.63
C LYS A 47 -13.16 10.15 -10.10
N LEU A 48 -12.37 11.21 -9.97
CA LEU A 48 -12.74 12.53 -10.47
C LEU A 48 -12.83 12.56 -12.01
N ALA A 49 -11.92 11.86 -12.69
CA ALA A 49 -11.85 11.82 -14.15
C ALA A 49 -12.87 10.89 -14.79
N THR A 50 -13.16 9.74 -14.17
CA THR A 50 -13.98 8.67 -14.78
C THR A 50 -15.33 8.45 -14.10
N GLY A 51 -15.53 8.98 -12.89
CA GLY A 51 -16.66 8.65 -12.03
C GLY A 51 -16.53 7.30 -11.31
N TYR A 52 -15.66 6.39 -11.78
CA TYR A 52 -15.50 5.05 -11.21
C TYR A 52 -14.59 5.02 -9.98
N SER A 53 -14.94 4.18 -9.00
CA SER A 53 -14.14 3.95 -7.81
C SER A 53 -13.08 2.88 -8.09
N CYS A 54 -11.81 3.25 -8.21
CA CYS A 54 -10.72 2.27 -8.27
C CYS A 54 -10.57 1.51 -6.93
N PRO A 55 -9.92 0.34 -6.89
CA PRO A 55 -9.72 -0.43 -5.66
C PRO A 55 -8.97 0.33 -4.55
N GLY A 56 -8.15 1.33 -4.92
CA GLY A 56 -7.44 2.20 -3.99
C GLY A 56 -8.26 3.38 -3.46
N CYS A 57 -9.48 3.60 -3.95
CA CYS A 57 -10.32 4.71 -3.47
C CYS A 57 -10.56 4.60 -1.97
N GLY A 58 -10.28 5.69 -1.25
CA GLY A 58 -10.42 5.75 0.21
C GLY A 58 -9.20 5.28 1.00
N PHE A 59 -8.08 4.92 0.35
CA PHE A 59 -6.88 4.39 1.02
C PHE A 59 -6.39 5.26 2.19
N LEU A 60 -6.19 6.58 2.00
CA LEU A 60 -5.69 7.45 3.07
C LEU A 60 -6.61 7.46 4.30
N ARG A 61 -7.92 7.57 4.09
CA ARG A 61 -8.94 7.56 5.17
C ARG A 61 -9.01 6.22 5.87
N ALA A 62 -8.98 5.14 5.10
CA ALA A 62 -8.97 3.78 5.63
C ALA A 62 -7.71 3.52 6.47
N THR A 63 -6.54 3.93 6.01
CA THR A 63 -5.28 3.80 6.75
C THR A 63 -5.29 4.63 8.03
N HIS A 64 -5.76 5.87 7.98
CA HIS A 64 -5.90 6.70 9.19
C HIS A 64 -6.80 6.04 10.24
N ALA A 65 -7.99 5.58 9.84
CA ALA A 65 -8.92 4.87 10.72
C ALA A 65 -8.30 3.57 11.29
N ALA A 66 -7.62 2.78 10.45
CA ALA A 66 -6.94 1.56 10.88
C ALA A 66 -5.82 1.83 11.89
N LEU A 67 -5.04 2.90 11.70
CA LEU A 67 -3.97 3.29 12.63
C LEU A 67 -4.50 3.69 14.02
N HIS A 68 -5.75 4.15 14.11
CA HIS A 68 -6.44 4.46 15.38
C HIS A 68 -7.26 3.26 15.92
N GLY A 69 -7.20 2.10 15.27
CA GLY A 69 -7.95 0.91 15.68
C GLY A 69 -9.43 0.92 15.29
N HIS A 70 -9.88 1.87 14.47
CA HIS A 70 -11.26 1.95 13.98
C HIS A 70 -11.46 1.04 12.75
N TRP A 71 -11.41 -0.27 12.95
CA TRP A 71 -11.44 -1.26 11.86
C TRP A 71 -12.75 -1.25 11.05
N ALA A 72 -13.89 -1.00 11.69
CA ALA A 72 -15.18 -0.90 11.02
C ALA A 72 -15.22 0.31 10.05
N GLU A 73 -14.66 1.44 10.47
CA GLU A 73 -14.55 2.65 9.67
C GLU A 73 -13.55 2.45 8.51
N ALA A 74 -12.41 1.82 8.80
CA ALA A 74 -11.44 1.44 7.78
C ALA A 74 -12.04 0.53 6.70
N TRP A 75 -12.85 -0.47 7.11
CA TRP A 75 -13.59 -1.35 6.19
C TRP A 75 -14.57 -0.55 5.32
N ALA A 76 -15.31 0.39 5.92
CA ALA A 76 -16.24 1.24 5.18
C ALA A 76 -15.54 2.11 4.13
N TYR A 77 -14.35 2.66 4.45
CA TYR A 77 -13.59 3.46 3.49
C TYR A 77 -12.98 2.62 2.37
N ASN A 78 -12.32 1.51 2.70
CA ASN A 78 -11.69 0.64 1.70
C ASN A 78 -11.56 -0.81 2.17
N ARG A 79 -12.45 -1.67 1.67
CA ARG A 79 -12.46 -3.11 1.96
C ARG A 79 -11.26 -3.86 1.39
N MET A 80 -10.71 -3.39 0.27
CA MET A 80 -9.50 -3.98 -0.32
C MET A 80 -8.29 -3.83 0.60
N LEU A 81 -8.25 -2.75 1.39
CA LEU A 81 -7.15 -2.48 2.32
C LEU A 81 -6.92 -3.65 3.29
N ILE A 82 -7.99 -4.31 3.71
CA ILE A 82 -7.94 -5.39 4.70
C ILE A 82 -7.30 -6.66 4.12
N TYR A 83 -7.38 -6.86 2.81
CA TYR A 83 -6.63 -7.92 2.13
C TYR A 83 -5.19 -7.49 1.80
N SER A 84 -5.01 -6.22 1.45
CA SER A 84 -3.70 -5.67 1.10
C SER A 84 -2.76 -5.55 2.32
N ILE A 85 -3.27 -5.29 3.53
CA ILE A 85 -2.44 -5.15 4.74
C ILE A 85 -1.71 -6.47 5.08
N PRO A 86 -2.39 -7.62 5.25
CA PRO A 86 -1.71 -8.89 5.55
C PRO A 86 -0.70 -9.27 4.47
N TYR A 87 -1.05 -9.06 3.19
CA TYR A 87 -0.14 -9.35 2.10
C TYR A 87 1.11 -8.46 2.15
N ALA A 88 0.94 -7.15 2.38
CA ALA A 88 2.07 -6.23 2.57
C ALA A 88 2.94 -6.63 3.77
N LEU A 89 2.33 -7.05 4.89
CA LEU A 89 3.06 -7.54 6.06
C LEU A 89 3.87 -8.80 5.73
N CYS A 90 3.31 -9.76 4.99
CA CYS A 90 4.04 -10.95 4.55
C CYS A 90 5.29 -10.60 3.72
N LEU A 91 5.17 -9.60 2.83
CA LEU A 91 6.30 -9.08 2.06
C LEU A 91 7.34 -8.40 2.96
N MET A 92 6.91 -7.57 3.91
CA MET A 92 7.81 -6.90 4.86
C MET A 92 8.56 -7.90 5.75
N VAL A 93 7.88 -8.92 6.27
CA VAL A 93 8.51 -9.99 7.06
C VAL A 93 9.59 -10.71 6.23
N GLY A 94 9.28 -11.05 4.98
CA GLY A 94 10.24 -11.66 4.07
C GLY A 94 11.48 -10.78 3.81
N GLN A 95 11.33 -9.46 3.78
CA GLN A 95 12.44 -8.55 3.46
C GLN A 95 13.26 -8.09 4.68
N PHE A 96 12.63 -7.92 5.85
CA PHE A 96 13.25 -7.30 7.02
C PHE A 96 13.52 -8.27 8.16
N VAL A 97 12.72 -9.34 8.30
CA VAL A 97 12.81 -10.26 9.45
C VAL A 97 13.55 -11.54 9.04
N LEU A 98 13.11 -12.18 7.96
CA LEU A 98 13.67 -13.46 7.52
C LEU A 98 15.04 -13.27 6.85
N ARG A 99 15.93 -14.26 7.03
CA ARG A 99 17.26 -14.31 6.40
C ARG A 99 17.56 -15.70 5.84
N GLY A 100 18.52 -15.77 4.92
CA GLY A 100 19.04 -17.03 4.37
C GLY A 100 17.98 -17.82 3.60
N GLU A 101 17.92 -19.13 3.85
CA GLU A 101 17.02 -20.04 3.11
C GLU A 101 15.54 -19.79 3.40
N TRP A 102 15.21 -19.39 4.63
CA TRP A 102 13.85 -19.05 5.03
C TRP A 102 13.33 -17.84 4.27
N GLN A 103 14.16 -16.82 4.09
CA GLN A 103 13.82 -15.66 3.26
C GLN A 103 13.56 -16.07 1.80
N ARG A 104 14.40 -16.93 1.23
CA ARG A 104 14.22 -17.43 -0.14
C ARG A 104 12.92 -18.20 -0.30
N LYS A 105 12.61 -19.13 0.62
CA LYS A 105 11.35 -19.90 0.62
C LYS A 105 10.13 -18.97 0.74
N TRP A 106 10.18 -18.00 1.66
CA TRP A 106 9.08 -17.06 1.89
C TRP A 106 8.82 -16.18 0.66
N ARG A 107 9.87 -15.62 0.07
CA ARG A 107 9.77 -14.83 -1.17
C ARG A 107 9.27 -15.68 -2.34
N ASN A 108 9.69 -16.94 -2.44
CA ASN A 108 9.18 -17.83 -3.49
C ASN A 108 7.68 -18.13 -3.36
N VAL A 109 7.06 -17.93 -2.20
CA VAL A 109 5.61 -18.06 -2.03
C VAL A 109 4.94 -16.73 -2.37
N PHE A 110 5.29 -15.66 -1.63
CA PHE A 110 4.56 -14.39 -1.69
C PHE A 110 5.01 -13.46 -2.84
N GLU A 111 6.24 -13.56 -3.32
CA GLU A 111 6.74 -12.81 -4.48
C GLU A 111 6.74 -13.66 -5.76
N SER A 112 6.10 -14.83 -5.76
CA SER A 112 5.96 -15.64 -6.97
C SER A 112 5.11 -14.94 -8.03
N ARG A 113 5.36 -15.28 -9.30
CA ARG A 113 4.50 -14.84 -10.41
C ARG A 113 3.04 -15.21 -10.16
N THR A 114 2.79 -16.39 -9.59
CA THR A 114 1.45 -16.86 -9.22
C THR A 114 0.81 -15.98 -8.16
N ALA A 115 1.50 -15.68 -7.06
CA ALA A 115 0.97 -14.79 -6.02
C ALA A 115 0.66 -13.40 -6.55
N CYS A 116 1.53 -12.84 -7.40
CA CYS A 116 1.31 -11.56 -8.04
C CYS A 116 0.06 -11.59 -8.95
N LEU A 117 -0.10 -12.64 -9.77
CA LEU A 117 -1.27 -12.81 -10.63
C LEU A 117 -2.56 -13.00 -9.82
N ILE A 118 -2.51 -13.76 -8.72
CA ILE A 118 -3.66 -13.91 -7.81
C ILE A 118 -4.04 -12.56 -7.23
N TYR A 119 -3.07 -11.78 -6.73
CA TYR A 119 -3.33 -10.46 -6.17
C TYR A 119 -3.93 -9.50 -7.21
N ILE A 120 -3.40 -9.48 -8.43
CA ILE A 120 -3.95 -8.69 -9.54
C ILE A 120 -5.37 -9.15 -9.87
N GLY A 121 -5.61 -10.47 -9.91
CA GLY A 121 -6.93 -11.04 -10.13
C GLY A 121 -7.94 -10.57 -9.08
N VAL A 122 -7.59 -10.67 -7.79
CA VAL A 122 -8.42 -10.18 -6.68
C VAL A 122 -8.65 -8.68 -6.79
N PHE A 123 -7.63 -7.91 -7.16
CA PHE A 123 -7.73 -6.47 -7.36
C PHE A 123 -8.72 -6.10 -8.48
N CYS A 124 -8.66 -6.80 -9.62
CA CYS A 124 -9.57 -6.59 -10.75
C CYS A 124 -10.99 -7.04 -10.41
N ILE A 125 -11.16 -8.20 -9.77
CA ILE A 125 -12.47 -8.68 -9.32
C ILE A 125 -13.10 -7.67 -8.36
N TRP A 126 -12.33 -7.20 -7.38
CA TRP A 126 -12.80 -6.18 -6.45
C TRP A 126 -13.16 -4.87 -7.15
N TRP A 127 -12.38 -4.46 -8.14
CA TRP A 127 -12.69 -3.27 -8.94
C TRP A 127 -14.07 -3.37 -9.61
N ILE A 128 -14.36 -4.52 -10.22
CA ILE A 128 -15.65 -4.78 -10.88
C ILE A 128 -16.78 -4.80 -9.84
N VAL A 129 -16.65 -5.62 -8.80
CA VAL A 129 -17.65 -5.76 -7.73
C VAL A 129 -17.99 -4.39 -7.14
N ARG A 130 -16.98 -3.58 -6.86
CA ARG A 130 -17.14 -2.27 -6.26
C ARG A 130 -17.97 -1.32 -7.12
N ASN A 131 -17.70 -1.26 -8.42
CA ASN A 131 -18.40 -0.36 -9.33
C ASN A 131 -19.78 -0.87 -9.72
N VAL A 132 -19.98 -2.20 -9.79
CA VAL A 132 -21.30 -2.80 -10.04
C VAL A 132 -22.23 -2.62 -8.84
N MET A 133 -21.72 -2.81 -7.61
CA MET A 133 -22.51 -2.66 -6.38
C MET A 133 -22.59 -1.20 -5.87
N GLY A 134 -21.82 -0.28 -6.45
CA GLY A 134 -21.80 1.13 -6.04
C GLY A 134 -21.20 1.40 -4.66
N ILE A 135 -20.28 0.54 -4.20
CA ILE A 135 -19.64 0.60 -2.86
C ILE A 135 -18.20 1.13 -2.85
#